data_AF-A0A2S0K0T3-F1
#
_entry.id   AF-A0A2S0K0T3-F1
#
_cell.length_a   1.000
_cell.length_b   1.000
_cell.length_c   1.000
_cell.angle_alpha   90.00
_cell.angle_beta   90.00
_cell.angle_gamma   90.00
#
_symmetry.space_group_name_H-M   'P 1'
#
loop_
_entity.id
_entity.type
_entity.pdbx_description
1 polymer ?
#
loop_
_entity_poly.entity_id
_entity_poly.type
_entity_poly.pdbx_seq_one_letter_code
_entity_poly.pdbx_strand_id
1 'polypeptide(L)'
;MRFTVKIRSGRFKGHLAVSTKSQYTVGRLMSSGNLSDSKAAIPLLKKIVSIMPKHFTTTIFDAGYDYEPIYKQALAQTMRVVIKYNIRNESEYLGFDEYFRPICVSEHSYCYDSFDDKYNRLKYTRPKECASCPLRDDSLCQKVFKIKFATDIRKYTYPARGSEFWEKFHKERTAVERVNAYLKQ
;
A
#
# COMPACT_ATOMS: atom_id res chain seq x y z
N MET A 1 -9.42 7.09 10.49
CA MET A 1 -9.26 5.68 10.95
C MET A 1 -8.70 4.81 9.83
N ARG A 2 -8.26 3.58 10.13
CA ARG A 2 -7.75 2.61 9.12
C ARG A 2 -8.57 1.33 9.18
N PHE A 3 -8.70 0.62 8.06
CA PHE A 3 -9.32 -0.71 8.06
C PHE A 3 -8.57 -1.73 7.19
N THR A 4 -8.85 -3.01 7.46
CA THR A 4 -8.27 -4.18 6.79
C THR A 4 -9.35 -5.15 6.32
N VAL A 5 -9.08 -5.91 5.25
CA VAL A 5 -10.05 -6.81 4.59
C VAL A 5 -9.56 -8.24 4.48
N LYS A 6 -10.39 -9.22 4.85
CA LYS A 6 -10.11 -10.67 4.77
C LYS A 6 -11.39 -11.51 4.68
N ILE A 7 -11.23 -12.76 4.27
CA ILE A 7 -12.30 -13.67 3.82
C ILE A 7 -12.31 -15.01 4.54
N ARG A 8 -13.52 -15.60 4.63
CA ARG A 8 -13.79 -16.97 5.10
C ARG A 8 -14.19 -17.87 3.93
N SER A 9 -13.58 -19.04 3.80
CA SER A 9 -13.79 -19.99 2.69
C SER A 9 -14.88 -21.03 2.99
N GLY A 10 -15.75 -21.31 2.01
CA GLY A 10 -16.85 -22.27 2.01
C GLY A 10 -17.70 -22.13 0.72
N ARG A 11 -18.93 -22.67 0.66
CA ARG A 11 -19.88 -22.37 -0.45
C ARG A 11 -20.16 -20.86 -0.59
N PHE A 12 -20.05 -20.13 0.52
CA PHE A 12 -20.14 -18.68 0.58
C PHE A 12 -18.89 -18.10 1.25
N LYS A 13 -18.54 -16.86 0.84
CA LYS A 13 -17.44 -16.07 1.38
C LYS A 13 -17.97 -14.83 2.06
N GLY A 14 -17.57 -14.61 3.31
CA GLY A 14 -17.78 -13.35 4.02
C GLY A 14 -16.56 -12.45 3.83
N HIS A 15 -16.76 -11.26 3.28
CA HIS A 15 -15.75 -10.22 3.09
C HIS A 15 -15.95 -9.16 4.17
N LEU A 16 -14.98 -8.98 5.05
CA LEU A 16 -15.08 -8.04 6.16
C LEU A 16 -14.15 -6.86 5.96
N ALA A 17 -14.59 -5.65 6.33
CA ALA A 17 -13.72 -4.51 6.57
C ALA A 17 -13.73 -4.21 8.06
N VAL A 18 -12.55 -4.14 8.67
CA VAL A 18 -12.39 -4.06 10.13
C VAL A 18 -11.49 -2.88 10.48
N SER A 19 -11.94 -2.03 11.40
CA SER A 19 -11.13 -0.95 11.98
C SER A 19 -9.89 -1.51 12.67
N THR A 20 -8.69 -1.02 12.32
CA THR A 20 -7.44 -1.60 12.86
C THR A 20 -7.24 -1.36 14.35
N LYS A 21 -7.79 -0.26 14.88
CA LYS A 21 -7.66 0.12 16.29
C LYS A 21 -8.72 -0.52 17.17
N SER A 22 -9.98 -0.33 16.82
CA SER A 22 -11.11 -0.79 17.65
C SER A 22 -11.55 -2.21 17.34
N GLN A 23 -11.09 -2.79 16.22
CA GLN A 23 -11.49 -4.11 15.74
C GLN A 23 -13.00 -4.23 15.44
N TYR A 24 -13.73 -3.11 15.35
CA TYR A 24 -15.11 -3.12 14.90
C TYR A 24 -15.20 -3.45 13.40
N THR A 25 -16.17 -4.29 13.05
CA THR A 25 -16.54 -4.53 11.65
C THR A 25 -17.28 -3.31 11.12
N VAL A 26 -16.66 -2.60 10.19
CA VAL A 26 -17.15 -1.34 9.61
C VAL A 26 -17.84 -1.57 8.26
N GLY A 27 -17.63 -2.74 7.67
CA GLY A 27 -18.30 -3.16 6.45
C GLY A 27 -18.27 -4.67 6.32
N ARG A 28 -19.32 -5.23 5.72
CA ARG A 28 -19.37 -6.65 5.34
C ARG A 28 -20.10 -6.86 4.03
N LEU A 29 -19.68 -7.88 3.29
CA LEU A 29 -20.36 -8.42 2.11
C LEU A 29 -20.32 -9.94 2.14
N MET A 30 -21.33 -10.58 1.56
CA MET A 30 -21.31 -12.02 1.29
C MET A 30 -21.32 -12.26 -0.21
N SER A 31 -20.58 -13.26 -0.66
CA SER A 31 -20.57 -13.71 -2.05
C SER A 31 -20.56 -15.23 -2.12
N SER A 32 -20.71 -15.79 -3.33
CA SER A 32 -20.38 -17.21 -3.55
C SER A 32 -18.88 -17.46 -3.31
N GLY A 33 -18.54 -18.72 -3.03
CA GLY A 33 -17.16 -19.18 -2.84
C GLY A 33 -16.25 -18.96 -4.06
N ASN A 34 -16.83 -18.89 -5.26
CA ASN A 34 -16.07 -18.77 -6.51
C ASN A 34 -15.67 -17.31 -6.82
N LEU A 35 -16.26 -16.33 -6.14
CA LEU A 35 -15.85 -14.93 -6.34
C LEU A 35 -14.44 -14.73 -5.79
N SER A 36 -13.59 -14.11 -6.62
CA SER A 36 -12.26 -13.67 -6.21
C SER A 36 -12.36 -12.56 -5.16
N ASP A 37 -11.56 -12.70 -4.13
CA ASP A 37 -11.43 -11.80 -2.99
C ASP A 37 -11.18 -10.35 -3.41
N SER A 38 -10.29 -10.15 -4.40
CA SER A 38 -9.97 -8.82 -4.93
C SER A 38 -11.15 -8.16 -5.64
N LYS A 39 -12.05 -8.94 -6.25
CA LYS A 39 -13.26 -8.41 -6.91
C LYS A 39 -14.27 -7.87 -5.89
N ALA A 40 -14.31 -8.43 -4.68
CA ALA A 40 -15.21 -7.96 -3.62
C ALA A 40 -14.70 -6.71 -2.89
N ALA A 41 -13.40 -6.40 -3.00
CA ALA A 41 -12.81 -5.23 -2.35
C ALA A 41 -13.44 -3.91 -2.82
N ILE A 42 -13.65 -3.74 -4.13
CA ILE A 42 -14.21 -2.49 -4.69
C ILE A 42 -15.63 -2.20 -4.17
N PRO A 43 -16.59 -3.15 -4.25
CA PRO A 43 -17.91 -2.95 -3.64
C PRO A 43 -17.84 -2.64 -2.15
N LEU A 44 -16.92 -3.27 -1.41
CA LEU A 44 -16.75 -3.02 0.03
C LEU A 44 -16.23 -1.60 0.30
N LEU A 45 -15.24 -1.13 -0.47
CA LEU A 45 -14.72 0.25 -0.43
C LEU A 45 -15.82 1.27 -0.69
N LYS A 46 -16.64 1.06 -1.73
CA LYS A 46 -17.77 1.94 -2.06
C LYS A 46 -18.79 1.99 -0.92
N LYS A 47 -19.12 0.82 -0.35
CA LYS A 47 -20.06 0.71 0.78
C LYS A 47 -19.56 1.47 2.02
N ILE A 48 -18.29 1.33 2.39
CA ILE A 48 -17.73 2.02 3.57
C ILE A 48 -17.85 3.53 3.42
N VAL A 49 -17.47 4.08 2.27
CA VAL A 49 -17.54 5.54 2.04
C VAL A 49 -18.98 6.04 1.97
N SER A 50 -19.91 5.23 1.47
CA SER A 50 -21.34 5.57 1.48
C SER A 50 -21.92 5.67 2.89
N ILE A 51 -21.47 4.83 3.84
CA ILE A 51 -22.01 4.80 5.20
C ILE A 51 -21.25 5.75 6.13
N MET A 52 -19.93 5.86 5.95
CA MET A 52 -19.02 6.62 6.80
C MET A 52 -18.07 7.47 5.95
N PRO A 53 -18.59 8.53 5.28
CA PRO A 53 -17.80 9.37 4.41
C PRO A 53 -16.65 10.02 5.18
N LYS A 54 -15.44 10.00 4.58
CA LYS A 54 -14.20 10.62 5.12
C LYS A 54 -13.75 10.13 6.50
N HIS A 55 -14.40 9.11 7.10
CA HIS A 55 -14.03 8.60 8.41
C HIS A 55 -12.72 7.77 8.38
N PHE A 56 -12.48 7.09 7.26
CA PHE A 56 -11.27 6.31 7.02
C PHE A 56 -10.33 7.04 6.08
N THR A 57 -9.04 7.04 6.42
CA THR A 57 -7.98 7.76 5.70
C THR A 57 -6.95 6.79 5.10
N THR A 58 -7.04 5.50 5.43
CA THR A 58 -6.07 4.49 4.99
C THR A 58 -6.74 3.14 4.85
N THR A 59 -6.53 2.50 3.70
CA THR A 59 -6.94 1.13 3.41
C THR A 59 -5.73 0.21 3.47
N ILE A 60 -5.85 -0.91 4.16
CA ILE A 60 -4.76 -1.87 4.34
C ILE A 60 -5.21 -3.22 3.80
N PHE A 61 -4.46 -3.82 2.87
CA PHE A 61 -4.78 -5.12 2.29
C PHE A 61 -3.56 -6.04 2.21
N ASP A 62 -3.84 -7.34 2.05
CA ASP A 62 -2.85 -8.36 1.73
C ASP A 62 -2.32 -8.26 0.30
N ALA A 63 -1.19 -8.91 0.01
CA ALA A 63 -0.62 -9.02 -1.35
C ALA A 63 -1.59 -9.64 -2.38
N GLY A 64 -2.57 -10.42 -1.92
CA GLY A 64 -3.66 -10.94 -2.75
C GLY A 64 -4.59 -9.86 -3.32
N TYR A 65 -4.53 -8.63 -2.81
CA TYR A 65 -5.32 -7.49 -3.27
C TYR A 65 -4.51 -6.49 -4.10
N ASP A 66 -3.27 -6.82 -4.46
CA ASP A 66 -2.45 -5.97 -5.32
C ASP A 66 -2.98 -5.99 -6.77
N TYR A 67 -4.00 -5.18 -7.01
CA TYR A 67 -4.65 -4.96 -8.30
C TYR A 67 -4.91 -3.48 -8.48
N GLU A 68 -4.47 -2.92 -9.60
CA GLU A 68 -4.58 -1.49 -9.93
C GLU A 68 -5.98 -0.89 -9.69
N PRO A 69 -7.10 -1.57 -10.03
CA PRO A 69 -8.45 -1.04 -9.74
C PRO A 69 -8.73 -0.76 -8.26
N ILE A 70 -8.11 -1.51 -7.33
CA ILE A 70 -8.28 -1.28 -5.89
C ILE A 70 -7.58 0.01 -5.47
N TYR A 71 -6.36 0.25 -5.98
CA TYR A 71 -5.65 1.52 -5.76
C TYR A 71 -6.45 2.69 -6.32
N LYS A 72 -6.92 2.61 -7.57
CA LYS A 72 -7.76 3.65 -8.20
C LYS A 72 -8.99 3.96 -7.36
N GLN A 73 -9.69 2.94 -6.89
CA GLN A 73 -10.90 3.12 -6.08
C GLN A 73 -10.61 3.81 -4.74
N ALA A 74 -9.55 3.41 -4.04
CA ALA A 74 -9.19 4.01 -2.75
C ALA A 74 -8.67 5.45 -2.91
N LEU A 75 -7.86 5.71 -3.95
CA LEU A 75 -7.35 7.04 -4.27
C LEU A 75 -8.48 8.01 -4.66
N ALA A 76 -9.47 7.56 -5.43
CA ALA A 76 -10.67 8.36 -5.73
C ALA A 76 -11.47 8.74 -4.48
N GLN A 77 -11.29 7.99 -3.38
CA GLN A 77 -11.87 8.25 -2.07
C GLN A 77 -10.91 9.02 -1.15
N THR A 78 -9.80 9.56 -1.68
CA THR A 78 -8.75 10.28 -0.94
C THR A 78 -8.13 9.44 0.19
N MET A 79 -8.05 8.13 -0.01
CA MET A 79 -7.48 7.21 0.97
C MET A 79 -6.04 6.84 0.62
N ARG A 80 -5.19 6.73 1.66
CA ARG A 80 -3.86 6.12 1.56
C ARG A 80 -3.99 4.61 1.35
N VAL A 81 -3.10 4.04 0.56
CA VAL A 81 -3.17 2.62 0.17
C VAL A 81 -1.94 1.88 0.65
N VAL A 82 -2.15 0.85 1.47
CA VAL A 82 -1.08 -0.02 2.00
C VAL A 82 -1.40 -1.45 1.61
N ILE A 83 -0.77 -1.92 0.54
CA ILE A 83 -0.94 -3.28 0.02
C ILE A 83 0.45 -3.82 -0.28
N LYS A 84 0.82 -4.98 0.26
CA LYS A 84 2.12 -5.60 -0.08
C LYS A 84 2.19 -5.83 -1.60
N TYR A 85 3.30 -5.41 -2.23
CA TYR A 85 3.47 -5.57 -3.67
C TYR A 85 3.52 -7.05 -4.04
N ASN A 86 2.90 -7.41 -5.14
CA ASN A 86 2.82 -8.75 -5.67
C ASN A 86 3.51 -8.77 -7.05
N ILE A 87 4.73 -9.31 -7.08
CA ILE A 87 5.52 -9.46 -8.29
C ILE A 87 4.86 -10.55 -9.14
N ARG A 88 4.42 -10.20 -10.36
CA ARG A 88 3.70 -11.13 -11.25
C ARG A 88 4.31 -11.15 -12.64
N ASN A 89 5.23 -12.08 -12.88
CA ASN A 89 5.93 -12.23 -14.17
C ASN A 89 6.54 -10.90 -14.65
N GLU A 90 7.05 -10.10 -13.72
CA GLU A 90 7.70 -8.82 -14.01
C GLU A 90 9.21 -9.03 -14.03
N SER A 91 9.90 -8.40 -14.98
CA SER A 91 11.37 -8.37 -15.02
C SER A 91 11.92 -7.47 -13.91
N GLU A 92 13.22 -7.60 -13.64
CA GLU A 92 13.93 -6.68 -12.76
C GLU A 92 13.73 -5.22 -13.23
N TYR A 93 13.57 -4.32 -12.26
CA TYR A 93 13.36 -2.90 -12.50
C TYR A 93 14.69 -2.16 -12.34
N LEU A 94 15.49 -2.17 -13.42
CA LEU A 94 16.86 -1.65 -13.42
C LEU A 94 16.96 -0.23 -12.86
N GLY A 95 17.94 -0.02 -11.98
CA GLY A 95 18.17 1.27 -11.31
C GLY A 95 17.25 1.53 -10.11
N PHE A 96 16.49 0.52 -9.67
CA PHE A 96 15.63 0.61 -8.49
C PHE A 96 15.73 -0.65 -7.63
N ASP A 97 15.45 -0.50 -6.34
CA ASP A 97 15.46 -1.62 -5.40
C ASP A 97 14.10 -2.33 -5.32
N GLU A 98 14.00 -3.31 -4.41
CA GLU A 98 12.79 -4.09 -4.15
C GLU A 98 11.56 -3.25 -3.72
N TYR A 99 11.77 -2.02 -3.25
CA TYR A 99 10.72 -1.06 -2.90
C TYR A 99 10.53 0.04 -3.94
N PHE A 100 11.14 -0.12 -5.12
CA PHE A 100 11.11 0.82 -6.22
C PHE A 100 11.79 2.16 -5.88
N ARG A 101 12.70 2.18 -4.91
CA ARG A 101 13.52 3.36 -4.61
C ARG A 101 14.68 3.40 -5.60
N PRO A 102 15.05 4.58 -6.14
CA PRO A 102 16.21 4.69 -7.00
C PRO A 102 17.46 4.12 -6.33
N ILE A 103 18.36 3.56 -7.11
CA ILE A 103 19.67 3.07 -6.69
C ILE A 103 20.76 3.95 -7.31
N CYS A 104 21.81 4.28 -6.54
CA CYS A 104 22.95 5.02 -7.07
C CYS A 104 23.92 4.12 -7.86
N VAL A 105 24.93 4.71 -8.53
CA VAL A 105 25.93 3.95 -9.31
C VAL A 105 26.70 2.93 -8.46
N SER A 106 26.86 3.19 -7.17
CA SER A 106 27.48 2.28 -6.19
C SER A 106 26.48 1.34 -5.51
N GLU A 107 25.31 1.13 -6.13
CA GLU A 107 24.27 0.20 -5.68
C GLU A 107 23.62 0.50 -4.32
N HIS A 108 23.81 1.71 -3.78
CA HIS A 108 23.11 2.14 -2.57
C HIS A 108 21.71 2.69 -2.89
N SER A 109 20.70 2.21 -2.17
CA SER A 109 19.30 2.66 -2.32
C SER A 109 19.10 4.05 -1.75
N TYR A 110 18.34 4.88 -2.45
CA TYR A 110 17.95 6.19 -1.96
C TYR A 110 16.96 6.09 -0.80
N CYS A 111 17.11 6.99 0.16
CA CYS A 111 16.25 7.03 1.35
C CYS A 111 14.98 7.83 1.06
N TYR A 112 13.81 7.29 1.42
CA TYR A 112 12.58 8.08 1.43
C TYR A 112 12.71 9.24 2.43
N ASP A 113 12.37 10.44 1.98
CA ASP A 113 12.46 11.68 2.76
C ASP A 113 11.05 12.19 3.11
N SER A 114 10.21 12.43 2.11
CA SER A 114 8.91 13.07 2.31
C SER A 114 7.93 12.84 1.16
N PHE A 115 6.67 13.19 1.39
CA PHE A 115 5.62 13.20 0.39
C PHE A 115 5.13 14.64 0.18
N ASP A 116 5.14 15.07 -1.08
CA ASP A 116 4.64 16.36 -1.53
C ASP A 116 3.17 16.19 -1.96
N ASP A 117 2.25 16.62 -1.10
CA ASP A 117 0.80 16.48 -1.32
C ASP A 117 0.29 17.36 -2.47
N LYS A 118 0.94 18.52 -2.71
CA LYS A 118 0.54 19.46 -3.78
C LYS A 118 0.76 18.86 -5.16
N TYR A 119 1.88 18.14 -5.34
CA TYR A 119 2.24 17.54 -6.64
C TYR A 119 2.14 16.01 -6.65
N ASN A 120 1.68 15.42 -5.55
CA ASN A 120 1.65 13.98 -5.27
C ASN A 120 2.98 13.28 -5.64
N ARG A 121 4.09 13.75 -5.07
CA ARG A 121 5.44 13.22 -5.34
C ARG A 121 6.06 12.62 -4.09
N LEU A 122 6.67 11.46 -4.26
CA LEU A 122 7.59 10.88 -3.28
C LEU A 122 8.98 11.48 -3.50
N LYS A 123 9.55 12.04 -2.44
CA LYS A 123 10.90 12.58 -2.43
C LYS A 123 11.84 11.55 -1.82
N TYR A 124 12.93 11.29 -2.53
CA TYR A 124 14.01 10.42 -2.08
C TYR A 124 15.31 11.20 -2.08
N THR A 125 16.08 11.08 -1.02
CA THR A 125 17.39 11.74 -0.87
C THR A 125 18.50 10.71 -0.94
N ARG A 126 19.68 11.17 -1.35
CA ARG A 126 20.88 10.34 -1.44
C ARG A 126 21.12 9.52 -0.15
N PRO A 127 21.64 8.29 -0.29
CA PRO A 127 22.02 7.47 0.85
C PRO A 127 23.12 8.14 1.69
N LYS A 128 23.25 7.71 2.96
CA LYS A 128 24.27 8.25 3.88
C LYS A 128 25.68 7.84 3.45
N GLU A 129 25.79 6.67 2.84
CA GLU A 129 26.99 6.09 2.23
C GLU A 129 27.56 7.01 1.15
N CYS A 130 26.72 7.81 0.48
CA CYS A 130 27.17 8.80 -0.50
C CYS A 130 27.82 10.05 0.13
N ALA A 131 27.93 10.17 1.46
CA ALA A 131 28.54 11.34 2.09
C ALA A 131 30.03 11.48 1.75
N SER A 132 30.77 10.36 1.74
CA SER A 132 32.20 10.27 1.43
C SER A 132 32.47 9.63 0.05
N CYS A 133 31.45 9.49 -0.79
CA CYS A 133 31.58 8.84 -2.09
C CYS A 133 32.34 9.74 -3.08
N PRO A 134 33.32 9.21 -3.83
CA PRO A 134 34.09 9.98 -4.81
C PRO A 134 33.22 10.47 -5.99
N LEU A 135 32.14 9.76 -6.29
CA LEU A 135 31.19 10.12 -7.36
C LEU A 135 30.11 11.13 -6.90
N ARG A 136 30.22 11.67 -5.69
CA ARG A 136 29.17 12.49 -5.07
C ARG A 136 28.80 13.73 -5.88
N ASP A 137 29.78 14.37 -6.50
CA ASP A 137 29.59 15.59 -7.29
C ASP A 137 29.58 15.29 -8.81
N ASP A 138 29.58 14.02 -9.19
CA ASP A 138 29.41 13.59 -10.57
C ASP A 138 27.96 13.81 -11.03
N SER A 139 27.79 14.15 -12.31
CA SER A 139 26.50 14.23 -13.01
C SER A 139 25.61 12.99 -12.84
N LEU A 140 26.22 11.82 -12.62
CA LEU A 140 25.52 10.54 -12.40
C LEU A 140 24.92 10.41 -11.00
N CYS A 141 25.33 11.23 -10.02
CA CYS A 141 24.86 11.17 -8.64
C CYS A 141 23.85 12.29 -8.34
N GLN A 142 22.56 11.97 -8.35
CA GLN A 142 21.53 12.96 -8.06
C GLN A 142 21.36 13.18 -6.55
N LYS A 143 21.29 14.44 -6.10
CA LYS A 143 21.05 14.72 -4.67
C LYS A 143 19.65 14.29 -4.21
N VAL A 144 18.65 14.45 -5.07
CA VAL A 144 17.23 14.23 -4.77
C VAL A 144 16.50 13.69 -6.00
N PHE A 145 15.78 12.58 -5.83
CA PHE A 145 14.79 12.11 -6.78
C PHE A 145 13.38 12.51 -6.33
N LYS A 146 12.54 12.92 -7.27
CA LYS A 146 11.11 13.19 -7.03
C LYS A 146 10.28 12.38 -8.01
N ILE A 147 9.60 11.35 -7.51
CA ILE A 147 8.80 10.44 -8.33
C ILE A 147 7.32 10.74 -8.11
N LYS A 148 6.55 10.93 -9.19
CA LYS A 148 5.10 11.10 -9.10
C LYS A 148 4.46 9.77 -8.73
N PHE A 149 3.53 9.78 -7.78
CA PHE A 149 2.78 8.56 -7.44
C PHE A 149 2.02 7.99 -8.66
N ALA A 150 1.57 8.87 -9.56
CA ALA A 150 0.83 8.51 -10.77
C ALA A 150 1.69 7.81 -11.83
N THR A 151 3.02 7.81 -11.70
CA THR A 151 3.91 7.05 -12.60
C THR A 151 3.56 5.57 -12.57
N ASP A 152 3.32 5.03 -11.38
CA ASP A 152 2.79 3.69 -11.17
C ASP A 152 2.21 3.64 -9.75
N ILE A 153 0.88 3.63 -9.65
CA ILE A 153 0.17 3.69 -8.36
C ILE A 153 0.31 2.41 -7.52
N ARG A 154 0.76 1.29 -8.12
CA ARG A 154 1.08 0.07 -7.38
C ARG A 154 2.46 0.18 -6.76
N LYS A 155 3.44 0.71 -7.50
CA LYS A 155 4.84 0.83 -7.03
C LYS A 155 5.02 2.02 -6.08
N TYR A 156 4.53 3.19 -6.48
CA TYR A 156 4.72 4.47 -5.80
C TYR A 156 3.47 4.84 -5.00
N THR A 157 3.44 4.42 -3.74
CA THR A 157 2.32 4.65 -2.81
C THR A 157 2.69 5.65 -1.71
N TYR A 158 1.68 6.22 -1.05
CA TYR A 158 1.86 6.96 0.20
C TYR A 158 1.01 6.31 1.32
N PRO A 159 1.61 5.80 2.42
CA PRO A 159 3.05 5.79 2.76
C PRO A 159 3.96 5.10 1.73
N ALA A 160 5.23 5.51 1.64
CA ALA A 160 6.19 4.93 0.69
C ALA A 160 6.56 3.49 1.07
N ARG A 161 6.61 2.58 0.10
CA ARG A 161 7.03 1.18 0.32
C ARG A 161 8.43 1.13 0.93
N GLY A 162 8.65 0.17 1.83
CA GLY A 162 9.92 0.01 2.55
C GLY A 162 10.23 1.11 3.57
N SER A 163 9.35 2.12 3.75
CA SER A 163 9.49 3.06 4.86
C SER A 163 8.98 2.44 6.16
N GLU A 164 9.56 2.85 7.29
CA GLU A 164 9.09 2.46 8.63
C GLU A 164 7.60 2.76 8.82
N PHE A 165 7.13 3.87 8.23
CA PHE A 165 5.73 4.27 8.31
C PHE A 165 4.81 3.31 7.55
N TRP A 166 5.24 2.82 6.39
CA TRP A 166 4.51 1.81 5.63
C TRP A 166 4.48 0.47 6.39
N GLU A 167 5.62 0.03 6.91
CA GLU A 167 5.72 -1.22 7.69
C GLU A 167 4.82 -1.20 8.92
N LYS A 168 4.81 -0.08 9.65
CA LYS A 168 3.92 0.11 10.80
C LYS A 168 2.46 -0.07 10.41
N PHE A 169 2.02 0.50 9.30
CA PHE A 169 0.64 0.37 8.84
C PHE A 169 0.36 -1.05 8.35
N HIS A 170 1.26 -1.64 7.59
CA HIS A 170 1.06 -2.98 7.05
C HIS A 170 0.89 -4.02 8.17
N LYS A 171 1.60 -3.91 9.28
CA LYS A 171 1.44 -4.77 10.48
C LYS A 171 0.03 -4.70 11.09
N GLU A 172 -0.68 -3.58 10.95
CA GLU A 172 -2.04 -3.41 11.47
C GLU A 172 -3.09 -4.25 10.71
N ARG A 173 -2.73 -4.80 9.55
CA ARG A 173 -3.58 -5.72 8.77
C ARG A 173 -4.07 -6.91 9.61
N THR A 174 -3.28 -7.36 10.58
CA THR A 174 -3.61 -8.47 11.50
C THR A 174 -4.91 -8.27 12.29
N ALA A 175 -5.44 -7.04 12.38
CA ALA A 175 -6.72 -6.79 13.05
C ALA A 175 -7.89 -7.58 12.46
N VAL A 176 -7.96 -7.72 11.13
CA VAL A 176 -9.02 -8.51 10.48
C VAL A 176 -8.86 -10.00 10.77
N GLU A 177 -7.63 -10.46 11.02
CA GLU A 177 -7.34 -11.85 11.32
C GLU A 177 -7.82 -12.21 12.73
N ARG A 178 -7.61 -11.30 13.69
CA ARG A 178 -8.15 -11.42 15.05
C ARG A 178 -9.68 -11.44 15.07
N VAL A 179 -10.32 -10.51 14.36
CA VAL A 179 -11.80 -10.48 14.25
C VAL A 179 -12.34 -11.75 13.62
N ASN A 180 -11.70 -12.25 12.55
CA ASN A 180 -12.09 -13.52 11.96
C ASN A 180 -11.93 -14.70 12.93
N ALA A 181 -10.97 -14.66 13.85
CA ALA A 181 -10.82 -15.69 14.88
C ALA A 181 -11.97 -15.65 15.89
N TYR A 182 -12.42 -14.46 16.30
CA TYR A 182 -13.58 -14.32 17.20
C TYR A 182 -14.88 -14.82 16.58
N LEU A 183 -15.08 -14.62 15.27
CA LEU A 183 -16.27 -15.08 14.55
C LEU A 183 -16.31 -16.60 14.25
N LYS A 184 -15.28 -17.35 14.67
CA LYS A 184 -15.23 -18.81 14.53
C LYS A 184 -15.72 -19.55 15.78
N GLN A 185 -15.78 -18.87 16.92
CA GLN A 185 -16.44 -19.36 18.14
C GLN A 185 -17.94 -19.21 17.97
#